data_AF-A0AAU9X832-F1
#
_entry.id   AF-A0AAU9X832-F1
#
_cell.length_a   1.000
_cell.length_b   1.000
_cell.length_c   1.000
_cell.angle_alpha   90.00
_cell.angle_beta   90.00
_cell.angle_gamma   90.00
#
_symmetry.space_group_name_H-M   'P 1'
#
loop_
_entity.id
_entity.type
_entity.pdbx_description
1 polymer ?
#
loop_
_entity_poly.entity_id
_entity_poly.type
_entity_poly.pdbx_seq_one_letter_code
_entity_poly.pdbx_strand_id
1 'polypeptide(L)'
;MKVMVAILLVLNIPVAFTKMLPSFSILQKMYLGDKNYGGIYNRLNVEEYLFPEDSGELKFYPNATCILRMSAVLNVTTERNGSKKGLKGYHYFYERAPLLEYLKEEFGKPIVSNNTAVFRGQVGIMFVDIKDGDDSKDCSVLLWDGNGFHQAKGVLKHKNFISAQLWPAPTDGCVIDVNVEKSGGGICFPSKAKVEVRSGKKIPISELAIGDTVKTFSRGGEVVFSHVVTFLDQAPDHKGHYYTITTEDYIKLTLSEAHLVFEFRPLSAKLGGNTFRSVHASQIKPGDYILVHVPTYHAPIARKVMSVSTAERFGAFAPVTQEGTMIVDGVWVSCYADIVDHDLADSLMSPLKSFYNMAPQTLGARGLNVHRYLKQVLRPIGLRILGKEKFYQGPEGEETAGKDNTITSVYHQNI
;
A
#
# COMPACT_ATOMS: atom_id res chain seq x y z
N MET A 1 8.21 67.10 -20.85
CA MET A 1 7.72 65.84 -20.24
C MET A 1 8.06 64.68 -21.17
N LYS A 2 8.92 63.76 -20.73
CA LYS A 2 9.33 62.57 -21.49
C LYS A 2 8.30 61.45 -21.26
N VAL A 3 7.77 60.87 -22.33
CA VAL A 3 6.95 59.65 -22.29
C VAL A 3 7.92 58.47 -22.41
N MET A 4 8.02 57.66 -21.34
CA MET A 4 8.75 56.38 -21.39
C MET A 4 7.81 55.31 -21.96
N VAL A 5 8.15 54.77 -23.12
CA VAL A 5 7.58 53.54 -23.66
C VAL A 5 8.40 52.39 -23.09
N ALA A 6 7.80 51.57 -22.23
CA ALA A 6 8.41 50.35 -21.73
C ALA A 6 8.20 49.22 -22.75
N ILE A 7 9.28 48.78 -23.39
CA ILE A 7 9.30 47.60 -24.27
C ILE A 7 9.38 46.36 -23.37
N LEU A 8 8.32 45.56 -23.37
CA LEU A 8 8.28 44.27 -22.67
C LEU A 8 9.07 43.25 -23.52
N LEU A 9 10.32 42.96 -23.13
CA LEU A 9 11.08 41.84 -23.69
C LEU A 9 10.49 40.52 -23.18
N VAL A 10 9.84 39.76 -24.07
CA VAL A 10 9.44 38.39 -23.81
C VAL A 10 10.68 37.51 -23.93
N LEU A 11 11.26 37.13 -22.80
CA LEU A 11 12.28 36.09 -22.72
C LEU A 11 11.64 34.74 -23.06
N ASN A 12 11.88 34.24 -24.28
CA ASN A 12 11.64 32.86 -24.65
C ASN A 12 12.62 31.96 -23.89
N ILE A 13 12.22 31.49 -22.71
CA ILE A 13 12.92 30.38 -22.05
C ILE A 13 12.39 29.10 -22.69
N PRO A 14 13.23 28.29 -23.37
CA PRO A 14 12.81 26.98 -23.85
C PRO A 14 12.53 26.10 -22.62
N VAL A 15 11.26 25.91 -22.29
CA VAL A 15 10.85 24.91 -21.30
C VAL A 15 10.99 23.56 -21.98
N ALA A 16 12.13 22.90 -21.78
CA ALA A 16 12.29 21.50 -22.16
C ALA A 16 11.30 20.67 -21.33
N PHE A 17 10.28 20.12 -21.98
CA PHE A 17 9.35 19.19 -21.35
C PHE A 17 10.09 17.87 -21.06
N THR A 18 10.50 17.66 -19.81
CA THR A 18 11.00 16.36 -19.34
C THR A 18 9.84 15.37 -19.35
N LYS A 19 10.02 14.19 -19.96
CA LYS A 19 9.05 13.10 -19.87
C LYS A 19 8.99 12.59 -18.44
N MET A 20 7.81 12.11 -18.04
CA MET A 20 7.67 11.35 -16.79
C MET A 20 7.97 9.88 -17.06
N LEU A 21 8.57 9.21 -16.08
CA LEU A 21 8.70 7.75 -16.12
C LEU A 21 7.30 7.10 -16.13
N PRO A 22 7.16 5.88 -16.69
CA PRO A 22 6.02 5.02 -16.43
C PRO A 22 5.84 4.79 -14.93
N SER A 23 4.63 4.40 -14.50
CA SER A 23 4.40 4.17 -13.09
C SER A 23 5.23 3.00 -12.56
N PHE A 24 5.62 3.04 -11.27
CA PHE A 24 6.54 2.07 -10.69
C PHE A 24 6.04 0.63 -10.79
N SER A 25 4.74 0.41 -10.65
CA SER A 25 4.06 -0.88 -10.89
C SER A 25 4.16 -1.35 -12.33
N ILE A 26 4.10 -0.45 -13.32
CA ILE A 26 4.38 -0.78 -14.73
C ILE A 26 5.85 -1.14 -14.87
N LEU A 27 6.76 -0.37 -14.27
CA LEU A 27 8.19 -0.66 -14.30
C LEU A 27 8.48 -2.05 -13.71
N GLN A 28 7.88 -2.41 -12.58
CA GLN A 28 8.00 -3.72 -11.94
C GLN A 28 7.46 -4.84 -12.83
N LYS A 29 6.28 -4.66 -13.44
CA LYS A 29 5.69 -5.67 -14.35
C LYS A 29 6.55 -5.92 -15.58
N MET A 30 7.22 -4.88 -16.07
CA MET A 30 8.09 -4.97 -17.25
C MET A 30 9.50 -5.43 -16.91
N TYR A 31 9.90 -5.38 -15.64
CA TYR A 31 11.22 -5.77 -15.21
C TYR A 31 11.44 -7.25 -15.47
N LEU A 32 12.41 -7.57 -16.31
CA LEU A 32 12.84 -8.94 -16.52
C LEU A 32 13.53 -9.39 -15.23
N GLY A 33 12.86 -10.18 -14.41
CA GLY A 33 13.36 -10.60 -13.09
C GLY A 33 14.39 -11.72 -13.13
N ASP A 34 15.33 -11.72 -12.18
CA ASP A 34 16.33 -12.79 -12.06
C ASP A 34 15.80 -14.03 -11.34
N LYS A 35 16.09 -15.23 -11.88
CA LYS A 35 15.67 -16.52 -11.28
C LYS A 35 16.14 -16.69 -9.83
N ASN A 36 17.32 -16.19 -9.47
CA ASN A 36 17.84 -16.28 -8.10
C ASN A 36 17.09 -15.39 -7.11
N TYR A 37 16.31 -14.43 -7.61
CA TYR A 37 15.56 -13.46 -6.84
C TYR A 37 14.05 -13.55 -7.09
N GLY A 38 13.55 -14.70 -7.53
CA GLY A 38 12.12 -14.98 -7.72
C GLY A 38 11.54 -14.54 -9.07
N GLY A 39 12.39 -14.09 -10.01
CA GLY A 39 12.02 -13.87 -11.40
C GLY A 39 12.08 -15.16 -12.24
N ILE A 40 11.80 -15.04 -13.54
CA ILE A 40 11.77 -16.19 -14.47
C ILE A 40 12.95 -16.24 -15.44
N TYR A 41 13.80 -15.21 -15.47
CA TYR A 41 14.92 -15.09 -16.41
C TYR A 41 16.26 -15.18 -15.69
N ASN A 42 17.21 -15.98 -16.16
CA ASN A 42 18.61 -15.87 -15.72
C ASN A 42 19.38 -14.89 -16.64
N ARG A 43 20.67 -14.67 -16.39
CA ARG A 43 21.51 -13.78 -17.19
C ARG A 43 21.51 -14.07 -18.69
N LEU A 44 21.80 -15.31 -19.09
CA LEU A 44 21.85 -15.73 -20.50
C LEU A 44 20.47 -15.61 -21.17
N ASN A 45 19.41 -15.97 -20.43
CA ASN A 45 18.04 -15.89 -20.92
C ASN A 45 17.60 -14.46 -21.24
N VAL A 46 18.14 -13.42 -20.56
CA VAL A 46 17.78 -12.02 -20.88
C VAL A 46 18.38 -11.60 -22.21
N GLU A 47 19.66 -11.91 -22.44
CA GLU A 47 20.35 -11.58 -23.69
C GLU A 47 19.68 -12.29 -24.87
N GLU A 48 19.41 -13.60 -24.75
CA GLU A 48 18.70 -14.39 -25.76
C GLU A 48 17.27 -13.91 -26.01
N TYR A 49 16.56 -13.51 -24.95
CA TYR A 49 15.18 -13.03 -25.06
C TYR A 49 15.09 -11.68 -25.78
N LEU A 50 16.02 -10.76 -25.49
CA LEU A 50 16.03 -9.43 -26.08
C LEU A 50 16.61 -9.43 -27.49
N PHE A 51 17.53 -10.34 -27.81
CA PHE A 51 18.24 -10.40 -29.08
C PHE A 51 18.22 -11.81 -29.71
N PRO A 52 17.05 -12.35 -30.07
CA PRO A 52 16.93 -13.73 -30.54
C PRO A 52 17.63 -13.99 -31.88
N GLU A 53 17.76 -12.98 -32.75
CA GLU A 53 18.37 -13.10 -34.09
C GLU A 53 19.91 -12.94 -34.07
N ASP A 54 20.49 -12.44 -32.97
CA ASP A 54 21.90 -12.06 -32.85
C ASP A 54 22.61 -12.73 -31.65
N SER A 55 21.98 -13.71 -31.00
CA SER A 55 22.41 -14.30 -29.72
C SER A 55 23.78 -14.98 -29.78
N GLY A 56 24.29 -15.31 -30.98
CA GLY A 56 25.60 -15.93 -31.18
C GLY A 56 26.79 -14.96 -31.35
N GLU A 57 26.55 -13.69 -31.70
CA GLU A 57 27.62 -12.73 -32.03
C GLU A 57 27.74 -11.55 -31.04
N LEU A 58 26.75 -11.39 -30.16
CA LEU A 58 26.71 -10.32 -29.18
C LEU A 58 27.61 -10.59 -27.98
N LYS A 59 28.82 -10.01 -27.99
CA LYS A 59 29.70 -9.96 -26.81
C LYS A 59 29.31 -8.80 -25.91
N PHE A 60 28.31 -9.00 -25.05
CA PHE A 60 28.02 -8.07 -23.96
C PHE A 60 29.05 -8.20 -22.84
N TYR A 61 29.29 -7.10 -22.12
CA TYR A 61 30.14 -7.14 -20.93
C TYR A 61 29.57 -8.12 -19.88
N PRO A 62 30.42 -8.77 -19.08
CA PRO A 62 30.00 -9.74 -18.06
C PRO A 62 28.95 -9.25 -17.05
N ASN A 63 28.73 -7.94 -16.95
CA ASN A 63 27.85 -7.28 -15.99
C ASN A 63 26.64 -6.58 -16.67
N ALA A 64 26.50 -6.68 -18.00
CA ALA A 64 25.51 -5.90 -18.75
C ALA A 64 24.05 -6.27 -18.42
N THR A 65 23.82 -7.45 -17.81
CA THR A 65 22.49 -7.98 -17.50
C THR A 65 21.59 -6.98 -16.78
N CYS A 66 22.09 -6.24 -15.80
CA CYS A 66 21.25 -5.32 -15.02
C CYS A 66 20.86 -4.10 -15.85
N ILE A 67 21.77 -3.65 -16.72
CA ILE A 67 21.54 -2.57 -17.68
C ILE A 67 20.53 -3.03 -18.74
N LEU A 68 20.67 -4.25 -19.26
CA LEU A 68 19.73 -4.85 -20.21
C LEU A 68 18.33 -5.01 -19.60
N ARG A 69 18.24 -5.53 -18.37
CA ARG A 69 16.98 -5.65 -17.62
C ARG A 69 16.33 -4.27 -17.46
N MET A 70 17.10 -3.25 -17.06
CA MET A 70 16.57 -1.89 -16.93
C MET A 70 16.20 -1.27 -18.28
N SER A 71 17.01 -1.47 -19.31
CA SER A 71 16.73 -0.94 -20.64
C SER A 71 15.47 -1.57 -21.23
N ALA A 72 15.18 -2.83 -20.91
CA ALA A 72 13.94 -3.49 -21.31
C ALA A 72 12.70 -2.80 -20.71
N VAL A 73 12.82 -2.20 -19.53
CA VAL A 73 11.73 -1.46 -18.88
C VAL A 73 11.42 -0.13 -19.59
N LEU A 74 12.40 0.46 -20.28
CA LEU A 74 12.28 1.80 -20.84
C LEU A 74 11.57 1.87 -22.20
N ASN A 75 11.35 0.73 -22.89
CA ASN A 75 10.69 0.65 -24.20
C ASN A 75 11.19 1.70 -25.21
N VAL A 76 12.50 1.84 -25.36
CA VAL A 76 13.09 2.86 -26.24
C VAL A 76 12.89 2.45 -27.69
N THR A 77 12.20 3.28 -28.48
CA THR A 77 11.87 2.98 -29.90
C THR A 77 12.84 3.61 -30.89
N THR A 78 13.73 4.49 -30.43
CA THR A 78 14.71 5.20 -31.28
C THR A 78 16.11 4.70 -31.00
N GLU A 79 16.94 4.63 -32.04
CA GLU A 79 18.35 4.31 -31.88
C GLU A 79 19.07 5.43 -31.12
N ARG A 80 19.82 5.04 -30.09
CA ARG A 80 20.62 5.92 -29.24
C ARG A 80 22.04 5.38 -29.14
N ASN A 81 22.98 6.27 -28.86
CA ASN A 81 24.36 5.87 -28.57
C ASN A 81 24.38 4.81 -27.45
N GLY A 82 25.16 3.74 -27.62
CA GLY A 82 25.24 2.64 -26.66
C GLY A 82 23.96 1.78 -26.52
N SER A 83 23.03 1.85 -27.47
CA SER A 83 21.87 0.97 -27.57
C SER A 83 21.94 0.09 -28.82
N LYS A 84 21.37 -1.11 -28.75
CA LYS A 84 21.26 -2.02 -29.90
C LYS A 84 19.80 -2.40 -30.14
N LYS A 85 19.37 -2.47 -31.39
CA LYS A 85 18.04 -2.94 -31.77
C LYS A 85 17.86 -4.41 -31.37
N GLY A 86 16.75 -4.73 -30.72
CA GLY A 86 16.36 -6.09 -30.36
C GLY A 86 14.89 -6.38 -30.68
N LEU A 87 14.27 -7.20 -29.84
CA LEU A 87 12.90 -7.69 -30.01
C LEU A 87 11.88 -6.54 -30.17
N LYS A 88 10.86 -6.76 -31.01
CA LYS A 88 9.72 -5.84 -31.25
C LYS A 88 10.12 -4.43 -31.71
N GLY A 89 11.32 -4.27 -32.26
CA GLY A 89 11.79 -2.98 -32.79
C GLY A 89 12.23 -1.98 -31.72
N TYR A 90 12.38 -2.42 -30.46
CA TYR A 90 12.96 -1.59 -29.40
C TYR A 90 14.49 -1.62 -29.46
N HIS A 91 15.11 -0.59 -28.90
CA HIS A 91 16.55 -0.46 -28.72
C HIS A 91 16.89 -0.61 -27.24
N TYR A 92 17.88 -1.44 -26.94
CA TYR A 92 18.27 -1.76 -25.57
C TYR A 92 19.70 -1.31 -25.31
N PHE A 93 19.90 -0.49 -24.28
CA PHE A 93 21.19 -0.13 -23.75
C PHE A 93 21.86 -1.33 -23.09
N TYR A 94 23.17 -1.46 -23.29
CA TYR A 94 24.00 -2.50 -22.70
C TYR A 94 25.22 -1.93 -21.96
N GLU A 95 25.38 -0.60 -21.94
CA GLU A 95 26.43 0.12 -21.24
C GLU A 95 25.86 1.12 -20.22
N ARG A 96 26.60 1.33 -19.11
CA ARG A 96 26.15 2.17 -17.99
C ARG A 96 26.05 3.65 -18.36
N ALA A 97 27.11 4.19 -18.97
CA ALA A 97 27.20 5.62 -19.24
C ALA A 97 26.14 6.09 -20.25
N PRO A 98 25.89 5.39 -21.37
CA PRO A 98 24.84 5.78 -22.31
C PRO A 98 23.42 5.68 -21.74
N LEU A 99 23.13 4.65 -20.93
CA LEU A 99 21.83 4.55 -20.24
C LEU A 99 21.63 5.71 -19.24
N LEU A 100 22.69 6.06 -18.49
CA LEU A 100 22.64 7.17 -17.54
C LEU A 100 22.40 8.51 -18.24
N GLU A 101 23.05 8.75 -19.38
CA GLU A 101 22.86 9.94 -20.20
C GLU A 101 21.42 10.02 -20.73
N TYR A 102 20.90 8.92 -21.28
CA TYR A 102 19.52 8.82 -21.74
C TYR A 102 18.50 9.17 -20.63
N LEU A 103 18.70 8.67 -19.41
CA LEU A 103 17.79 8.99 -18.30
C LEU A 103 17.82 10.49 -17.93
N LYS A 104 19.00 11.11 -17.98
CA LYS A 104 19.15 12.56 -17.72
C LYS A 104 18.48 13.40 -18.80
N GLU A 105 18.62 13.01 -20.06
CA GLU A 105 18.03 13.69 -21.20
C GLU A 105 16.50 13.59 -21.20
N GLU A 106 15.95 12.38 -21.03
CA GLU A 106 14.51 12.14 -21.20
C GLU A 106 13.71 12.44 -19.93
N PHE A 107 14.24 12.11 -18.74
CA PHE A 107 13.51 12.18 -17.47
C PHE A 107 14.05 13.24 -16.50
N GLY A 108 15.07 14.01 -16.91
CA GLY A 108 15.61 15.11 -16.11
C GLY A 108 16.60 14.68 -15.03
N LYS A 109 16.87 15.58 -14.08
CA LYS A 109 17.90 15.37 -13.06
C LYS A 109 17.43 14.40 -11.97
N PRO A 110 18.25 13.41 -11.58
CA PRO A 110 17.94 12.50 -10.49
C PRO A 110 18.10 13.18 -9.13
N ILE A 111 17.52 12.55 -8.11
CA ILE A 111 17.86 12.80 -6.70
C ILE A 111 19.17 12.09 -6.41
N VAL A 112 20.17 12.81 -5.92
CA VAL A 112 21.52 12.26 -5.68
C VAL A 112 21.87 12.39 -4.20
N SER A 113 22.34 11.31 -3.59
CA SER A 113 22.72 11.29 -2.18
C SER A 113 23.67 10.14 -1.87
N ASN A 114 24.57 10.36 -0.90
CA ASN A 114 25.40 9.33 -0.27
C ASN A 114 24.77 8.75 1.01
N ASN A 115 23.56 9.20 1.35
CA ASN A 115 22.77 8.70 2.46
C ASN A 115 21.53 7.99 1.92
N THR A 116 21.45 6.68 2.16
CA THR A 116 20.36 5.82 1.67
C THR A 116 19.00 6.18 2.28
N ALA A 117 18.97 6.85 3.43
CA ALA A 117 17.73 7.32 4.05
C ALA A 117 16.98 8.35 3.19
N VAL A 118 17.68 9.11 2.34
CA VAL A 118 17.09 10.13 1.45
C VAL A 118 16.17 9.50 0.40
N PHE A 119 16.38 8.22 0.07
CA PHE A 119 15.59 7.51 -0.92
C PHE A 119 14.48 6.67 -0.32
N ARG A 120 14.36 6.61 1.02
CA ARG A 120 13.28 5.87 1.65
C ARG A 120 11.93 6.45 1.22
N GLY A 121 10.92 5.60 1.07
CA GLY A 121 9.57 6.02 0.68
C GLY A 121 9.41 6.51 -0.76
N GLN A 122 10.51 6.73 -1.49
CA GLN A 122 10.50 7.07 -2.91
C GLN A 122 10.72 5.82 -3.75
N VAL A 123 10.06 5.72 -4.90
CA VAL A 123 10.21 4.57 -5.79
C VAL A 123 10.71 5.01 -7.15
N GLY A 124 11.40 4.13 -7.88
CA GLY A 124 11.84 4.45 -9.24
C GLY A 124 13.09 3.72 -9.69
N ILE A 125 13.80 4.32 -10.64
CA ILE A 125 15.04 3.75 -11.20
C ILE A 125 16.22 4.32 -10.42
N MET A 126 16.97 3.44 -9.76
CA MET A 126 18.11 3.84 -8.94
C MET A 126 19.42 3.31 -9.53
N PHE A 127 20.35 4.23 -9.76
CA PHE A 127 21.74 3.97 -10.03
C PHE A 127 22.53 4.00 -8.71
N VAL A 128 23.47 3.08 -8.53
CA VAL A 128 24.37 3.03 -7.37
C VAL A 128 25.82 3.17 -7.85
N ASP A 129 26.61 3.94 -7.11
CA ASP A 129 28.04 4.11 -7.28
C ASP A 129 28.77 3.44 -6.10
N ILE A 130 29.73 2.56 -6.38
CA ILE A 130 30.43 1.72 -5.40
C ILE A 130 31.96 1.91 -5.56
N LYS A 131 32.69 2.03 -4.45
CA LYS A 131 34.04 2.64 -4.37
C LYS A 131 35.18 1.81 -4.93
N ASP A 132 35.10 0.49 -4.97
CA ASP A 132 36.21 -0.33 -5.48
C ASP A 132 35.74 -1.65 -6.08
N GLY A 133 36.03 -1.83 -7.37
CA GLY A 133 37.19 -2.65 -7.73
C GLY A 133 36.94 -3.91 -8.57
N ASP A 134 35.70 -4.26 -8.84
CA ASP A 134 35.37 -5.29 -9.81
C ASP A 134 34.04 -4.91 -10.45
N ASP A 135 34.12 -4.16 -11.56
CA ASP A 135 32.97 -3.82 -12.39
C ASP A 135 32.13 -5.08 -12.75
N SER A 136 32.63 -6.30 -12.54
CA SER A 136 32.00 -7.52 -13.00
C SER A 136 30.89 -8.14 -12.14
N LYS A 137 30.55 -7.67 -10.92
CA LYS A 137 29.62 -8.46 -10.06
C LYS A 137 28.36 -7.81 -9.50
N ASP A 138 28.28 -6.51 -9.30
CA ASP A 138 27.11 -5.93 -8.62
C ASP A 138 26.35 -4.94 -9.52
N CYS A 139 25.06 -5.24 -9.72
CA CYS A 139 24.14 -4.46 -10.52
C CYS A 139 24.15 -2.98 -10.13
N SER A 140 24.52 -2.14 -11.09
CA SER A 140 24.74 -0.71 -10.85
C SER A 140 23.51 0.15 -11.15
N VAL A 141 22.46 -0.46 -11.71
CA VAL A 141 21.13 0.13 -11.94
C VAL A 141 20.04 -0.91 -11.68
N LEU A 142 19.04 -0.55 -10.88
CA LEU A 142 17.96 -1.44 -10.44
C LEU A 142 16.68 -0.61 -10.16
N LEU A 143 15.55 -1.28 -10.04
CA LEU A 143 14.33 -0.66 -9.52
C LEU A 143 14.41 -0.60 -7.99
N TRP A 144 14.11 0.57 -7.43
CA TRP A 144 14.06 0.85 -5.99
C TRP A 144 12.61 1.03 -5.56
N ASP A 145 12.16 0.26 -4.58
CA ASP A 145 10.75 0.20 -4.15
C ASP A 145 10.44 1.05 -2.91
N GLY A 146 11.38 1.89 -2.48
CA GLY A 146 11.24 2.72 -1.29
C GLY A 146 11.93 2.15 -0.06
N ASN A 147 12.23 0.85 -0.03
CA ASN A 147 12.89 0.19 1.10
C ASN A 147 14.07 -0.69 0.68
N GLY A 148 14.06 -1.17 -0.57
CA GLY A 148 15.10 -2.01 -1.13
C GLY A 148 15.09 -2.01 -2.64
N PHE A 149 15.95 -2.87 -3.20
CA PHE A 149 15.99 -3.11 -4.62
C PHE A 149 15.04 -4.24 -5.00
N HIS A 150 14.16 -3.98 -5.97
CA HIS A 150 13.25 -4.97 -6.51
C HIS A 150 14.04 -6.13 -7.10
N GLN A 151 13.78 -7.34 -6.59
CA GLN A 151 14.42 -8.59 -7.02
C GLN A 151 15.96 -8.52 -7.03
N ALA A 152 16.54 -7.82 -6.06
CA ALA A 152 17.97 -7.84 -5.80
C ALA A 152 18.25 -7.76 -4.28
N LYS A 153 19.33 -8.40 -3.83
CA LYS A 153 19.74 -8.42 -2.42
C LYS A 153 21.21 -8.04 -2.29
N GLY A 154 21.59 -7.47 -1.16
CA GLY A 154 23.00 -7.22 -0.83
C GLY A 154 23.61 -5.96 -1.44
N VAL A 155 22.96 -5.29 -2.40
CA VAL A 155 23.49 -4.11 -3.10
C VAL A 155 23.96 -2.98 -2.17
N LEU A 156 23.26 -2.73 -1.05
CA LEU A 156 23.67 -1.74 -0.05
C LEU A 156 24.52 -2.31 1.10
N LYS A 157 24.71 -3.64 1.14
CA LYS A 157 25.51 -4.31 2.19
C LYS A 157 27.01 -4.26 1.91
N HIS A 158 27.42 -3.83 0.72
CA HIS A 158 28.83 -3.63 0.40
C HIS A 158 29.34 -2.43 1.21
N LYS A 159 30.46 -2.60 1.92
CA LYS A 159 31.17 -1.52 2.66
C LYS A 159 31.68 -0.38 1.75
N ASN A 160 31.33 -0.42 0.47
CA ASN A 160 31.87 0.39 -0.60
C ASN A 160 30.79 1.31 -1.23
N PHE A 161 29.57 1.43 -0.68
CA PHE A 161 28.57 2.40 -1.20
C PHE A 161 29.12 3.85 -1.17
N ILE A 162 29.16 4.52 -2.33
CA ILE A 162 29.57 5.93 -2.44
C ILE A 162 28.34 6.83 -2.49
N SER A 163 27.46 6.57 -3.46
CA SER A 163 26.28 7.39 -3.75
C SER A 163 25.25 6.59 -4.51
N ALA A 164 24.02 7.10 -4.52
CA ALA A 164 22.99 6.66 -5.44
C ALA A 164 22.34 7.85 -6.13
N GLN A 165 21.75 7.57 -7.29
CA GLN A 165 21.01 8.51 -8.12
C GLN A 165 19.64 7.89 -8.42
N LEU A 166 18.56 8.48 -7.93
CA LEU A 166 17.19 7.99 -8.10
C LEU A 166 16.43 8.89 -9.08
N TRP A 167 15.85 8.29 -10.11
CA TRP A 167 14.78 8.89 -10.91
C TRP A 167 13.44 8.42 -10.36
N PRO A 168 12.66 9.31 -9.71
CA PRO A 168 11.38 8.94 -9.15
C PRO A 168 10.41 8.51 -10.25
N ALA A 169 9.82 7.33 -10.10
CA ALA A 169 8.72 6.90 -10.94
C ALA A 169 7.40 7.35 -10.30
N PRO A 170 6.42 7.80 -11.09
CA PRO A 170 5.06 7.96 -10.61
C PRO A 170 4.59 6.64 -10.00
N THR A 171 3.83 6.69 -8.94
CA THR A 171 3.13 5.50 -8.44
C THR A 171 1.75 5.44 -9.09
N ASP A 172 1.16 4.25 -9.26
CA ASP A 172 -0.17 4.03 -9.87
C ASP A 172 -1.33 4.58 -8.99
N GLY A 173 -1.09 5.72 -8.35
CA GLY A 173 -1.78 6.22 -7.17
C GLY A 173 -0.71 6.85 -6.29
N CYS A 174 -0.90 8.13 -5.96
CA CYS A 174 -0.01 8.94 -5.13
C CYS A 174 0.59 8.16 -3.95
N VAL A 175 1.89 7.84 -4.01
CA VAL A 175 2.70 7.42 -2.86
C VAL A 175 3.50 8.64 -2.46
N ILE A 176 3.12 9.23 -1.34
CA ILE A 176 3.91 10.24 -0.64
C ILE A 176 4.77 9.49 0.38
N ASP A 177 6.04 9.85 0.36
CA ASP A 177 7.10 9.60 1.32
C ASP A 177 6.58 9.56 2.77
N VAL A 178 6.53 8.37 3.38
CA VAL A 178 6.23 8.25 4.81
C VAL A 178 7.56 8.08 5.54
N ASN A 179 8.07 9.19 6.07
CA ASN A 179 8.87 9.11 7.29
C ASN A 179 7.95 8.55 8.39
N VAL A 180 7.95 7.22 8.56
CA VAL A 180 7.33 6.54 9.71
C VAL A 180 8.21 6.78 10.93
N GLU A 181 8.30 8.04 11.34
CA GLU A 181 8.55 8.39 12.71
C GLU A 181 7.29 9.13 13.21
N LYS A 182 6.45 8.38 13.95
CA LYS A 182 5.31 8.86 14.76
C LYS A 182 3.92 8.98 14.11
N SER A 183 3.58 8.26 13.05
CA SER A 183 2.16 7.89 12.83
C SER A 183 1.87 6.62 13.63
N GLY A 184 1.49 6.77 14.91
CA GLY A 184 0.88 5.63 15.61
C GLY A 184 -0.34 5.19 14.79
N GLY A 185 -0.28 4.02 14.17
CA GLY A 185 -1.34 3.46 13.32
C GLY A 185 -2.66 3.39 14.07
N GLY A 186 -3.43 4.47 14.01
CA GLY A 186 -4.70 4.63 14.70
C GLY A 186 -5.82 3.87 13.97
N ILE A 187 -6.73 3.29 14.75
CA ILE A 187 -7.97 2.64 14.32
C ILE A 187 -8.99 3.75 13.99
N CYS A 188 -8.89 4.49 12.88
CA CYS A 188 -9.59 5.79 12.81
C CYS A 188 -10.26 6.13 11.47
N PHE A 189 -11.36 6.88 11.60
CA PHE A 189 -12.03 7.61 10.53
C PHE A 189 -11.76 9.12 10.64
N PRO A 190 -11.73 9.87 9.52
CA PRO A 190 -11.63 11.31 9.53
C PRO A 190 -12.95 11.96 9.99
N SER A 191 -12.91 13.20 10.47
CA SER A 191 -14.08 13.92 11.02
C SER A 191 -15.30 13.91 10.10
N LYS A 192 -15.07 13.96 8.78
CA LYS A 192 -16.12 14.08 7.75
C LYS A 192 -16.72 12.74 7.29
N ALA A 193 -16.17 11.60 7.74
CA ALA A 193 -16.76 10.30 7.45
C ALA A 193 -18.20 10.27 7.99
N LYS A 194 -19.12 9.63 7.27
CA LYS A 194 -20.55 9.70 7.59
C LYS A 194 -21.07 8.37 8.12
N VAL A 195 -21.89 8.47 9.15
CA VAL A 195 -22.67 7.35 9.72
C VAL A 195 -24.14 7.67 9.65
N GLU A 196 -24.99 6.65 9.56
CA GLU A 196 -26.43 6.82 9.60
C GLU A 196 -26.95 6.44 10.99
N VAL A 197 -27.60 7.39 11.67
CA VAL A 197 -28.20 7.15 12.99
C VAL A 197 -29.63 6.60 12.85
N ARG A 198 -30.21 6.09 13.95
CA ARG A 198 -31.56 5.48 13.98
C ARG A 198 -32.67 6.31 13.33
N SER A 199 -32.57 7.63 13.35
CA SER A 199 -33.52 8.53 12.69
C SER A 199 -33.45 8.51 11.16
N GLY A 200 -32.48 7.81 10.56
CA GLY A 200 -32.18 7.83 9.12
C GLY A 200 -31.31 9.00 8.69
N LYS A 201 -31.00 9.94 9.60
CA LYS A 201 -30.09 11.06 9.31
C LYS A 201 -28.66 10.54 9.14
N LYS A 202 -27.97 11.00 8.09
CA LYS A 202 -26.52 10.83 7.95
C LYS A 202 -25.81 11.99 8.62
N ILE A 203 -25.00 11.70 9.63
CA ILE A 203 -24.22 12.68 10.39
C ILE A 203 -22.72 12.43 10.20
N PRO A 204 -21.86 13.46 10.29
CA PRO A 204 -20.42 13.25 10.34
C PRO A 204 -20.04 12.52 11.65
N ILE A 205 -19.01 11.69 11.59
CA ILE A 205 -18.57 10.85 12.71
C ILE A 205 -18.04 11.70 13.88
N SER A 206 -17.60 12.93 13.61
CA SER A 206 -17.20 13.90 14.64
C SER A 206 -18.36 14.39 15.51
N GLU A 207 -19.61 14.24 15.05
CA GLU A 207 -20.81 14.56 15.83
C GLU A 207 -21.37 13.35 16.60
N LEU A 208 -20.78 12.17 16.41
CA LEU A 208 -21.25 10.93 17.04
C LEU A 208 -20.89 10.90 18.53
N ALA A 209 -21.83 10.53 19.38
CA ALA A 209 -21.65 10.42 20.82
C ALA A 209 -21.82 8.99 21.34
N ILE A 210 -21.26 8.71 22.52
CA ILE A 210 -21.55 7.47 23.25
C ILE A 210 -23.05 7.44 23.58
N GLY A 211 -23.69 6.29 23.37
CA GLY A 211 -25.12 6.07 23.53
C GLY A 211 -25.92 6.24 22.24
N ASP A 212 -25.40 6.98 21.25
CA ASP A 212 -26.03 7.08 19.93
C ASP A 212 -26.17 5.71 19.30
N THR A 213 -27.20 5.56 18.47
CA THR A 213 -27.44 4.30 17.76
C THR A 213 -27.18 4.48 16.27
N VAL A 214 -26.25 3.69 15.73
CA VAL A 214 -25.83 3.74 14.33
C VAL A 214 -26.25 2.48 13.57
N LYS A 215 -26.48 2.64 12.27
CA LYS A 215 -26.80 1.52 11.37
C LYS A 215 -25.57 0.65 11.14
N THR A 216 -25.77 -0.66 11.18
CA THR A 216 -24.77 -1.67 10.79
C THR A 216 -25.47 -2.94 10.28
N PHE A 217 -24.69 -3.97 9.96
CA PHE A 217 -25.20 -5.33 9.74
C PHE A 217 -24.92 -6.23 10.94
N SER A 218 -25.87 -7.11 11.25
CA SER A 218 -25.67 -8.19 12.23
C SER A 218 -24.76 -9.27 11.66
N ARG A 219 -24.27 -10.18 12.51
CA ARG A 219 -23.63 -11.44 12.05
C ARG A 219 -24.46 -12.25 11.06
N GLY A 220 -25.79 -12.17 11.14
CA GLY A 220 -26.71 -12.81 10.19
C GLY A 220 -26.85 -12.09 8.85
N GLY A 221 -26.18 -10.93 8.68
CA GLY A 221 -26.25 -10.11 7.47
C GLY A 221 -27.47 -9.18 7.41
N GLU A 222 -28.23 -9.04 8.49
CA GLU A 222 -29.42 -8.19 8.53
C GLU A 222 -29.07 -6.76 8.94
N VAL A 223 -29.79 -5.77 8.41
CA VAL A 223 -29.63 -4.38 8.85
C VAL A 223 -30.13 -4.22 10.29
N VAL A 224 -29.25 -3.76 11.18
CA VAL A 224 -29.54 -3.51 12.60
C VAL A 224 -29.04 -2.13 13.03
N PHE A 225 -29.49 -1.70 14.20
CA PHE A 225 -29.12 -0.44 14.82
C PHE A 225 -28.42 -0.70 16.15
N SER A 226 -27.13 -0.39 16.23
CA SER A 226 -26.27 -0.74 17.37
C SER A 226 -25.82 0.50 18.13
N HIS A 227 -25.81 0.41 19.47
CA HIS A 227 -25.37 1.50 20.33
C HIS A 227 -23.85 1.68 20.24
N VAL A 228 -23.40 2.93 20.18
CA VAL A 228 -22.00 3.31 20.36
C VAL A 228 -21.70 3.21 21.85
N VAL A 229 -20.83 2.27 22.23
CA VAL A 229 -20.54 1.98 23.64
C VAL A 229 -19.32 2.75 24.14
N THR A 230 -18.36 3.04 23.27
CA THR A 230 -17.15 3.81 23.61
C THR A 230 -16.42 4.28 22.35
N PHE A 231 -15.30 4.99 22.53
CA PHE A 231 -14.36 5.31 21.48
C PHE A 231 -12.95 4.88 21.89
N LEU A 232 -12.22 4.21 21.00
CA LEU A 232 -10.83 3.80 21.22
C LEU A 232 -9.85 4.96 21.07
N ASP A 233 -10.24 5.97 20.29
CA ASP A 233 -9.50 7.18 19.99
C ASP A 233 -10.47 8.29 19.54
N GLN A 234 -10.16 9.52 19.94
CA GLN A 234 -10.85 10.74 19.53
C GLN A 234 -9.85 11.90 19.54
N ALA A 235 -9.41 12.30 18.35
CA ALA A 235 -8.55 13.46 18.16
C ALA A 235 -9.10 14.33 17.02
N PRO A 236 -10.03 15.26 17.29
CA PRO A 236 -10.68 16.08 16.27
C PRO A 236 -9.70 16.94 15.45
N ASP A 237 -8.62 17.40 16.09
CA ASP A 237 -7.61 18.26 15.48
C ASP A 237 -6.44 17.47 14.85
N HIS A 238 -6.48 16.13 14.92
CA HIS A 238 -5.44 15.30 14.32
C HIS A 238 -5.46 15.47 12.81
N LYS A 239 -4.28 15.65 12.21
CA LYS A 239 -4.08 15.69 10.77
C LYS A 239 -3.34 14.42 10.38
N GLY A 240 -3.96 13.60 9.55
CA GLY A 240 -3.45 12.29 9.17
C GLY A 240 -3.69 11.98 7.70
N HIS A 241 -2.97 10.98 7.19
CA HIS A 241 -3.19 10.43 5.87
C HIS A 241 -4.24 9.33 5.92
N TYR A 242 -5.23 9.44 5.04
CA TYR A 242 -6.36 8.52 4.97
C TYR A 242 -6.47 7.90 3.58
N TYR A 243 -6.82 6.61 3.55
CA TYR A 243 -7.17 5.88 2.35
C TYR A 243 -8.60 6.24 1.95
N THR A 244 -8.84 6.53 0.67
CA THR A 244 -10.16 6.65 0.06
C THR A 244 -10.32 5.55 -0.97
N ILE A 245 -11.14 4.55 -0.63
CA ILE A 245 -11.51 3.42 -1.49
C ILE A 245 -12.79 3.81 -2.23
N THR A 246 -12.75 3.75 -3.57
CA THR A 246 -13.90 4.09 -4.43
C THR A 246 -14.39 2.86 -5.18
N THR A 247 -15.70 2.60 -5.13
CA THR A 247 -16.36 1.48 -5.80
C THR A 247 -16.92 1.86 -7.17
N GLU A 248 -17.38 0.86 -7.92
CA GLU A 248 -18.02 1.01 -9.25
C GLU A 248 -19.29 1.88 -9.25
N ASP A 249 -20.00 1.92 -8.12
CA ASP A 249 -21.17 2.78 -7.88
C ASP A 249 -20.81 4.10 -7.18
N TYR A 250 -19.54 4.51 -7.27
CA TYR A 250 -19.02 5.77 -6.73
C TYR A 250 -19.18 5.95 -5.21
N ILE A 251 -19.37 4.86 -4.46
CA ILE A 251 -19.30 4.87 -2.99
C ILE A 251 -17.84 5.09 -2.60
N LYS A 252 -17.59 6.02 -1.67
CA LYS A 252 -16.24 6.44 -1.26
C LYS A 252 -16.06 6.29 0.23
N LEU A 253 -15.36 5.24 0.64
CA LEU A 253 -15.01 5.01 2.04
C LEU A 253 -13.67 5.68 2.35
N THR A 254 -13.62 6.53 3.38
CA THR A 254 -12.36 7.16 3.82
C THR A 254 -11.98 6.74 5.25
N LEU A 255 -10.81 6.12 5.43
CA LEU A 255 -10.36 5.52 6.69
C LEU A 255 -8.83 5.36 6.77
N SER A 256 -8.30 5.09 7.96
CA SER A 256 -6.85 4.87 8.14
C SER A 256 -6.40 3.55 7.50
N GLU A 257 -5.09 3.43 7.25
CA GLU A 257 -4.49 2.27 6.58
C GLU A 257 -4.78 0.91 7.25
N ALA A 258 -4.79 0.90 8.58
CA ALA A 258 -4.97 -0.30 9.38
C ALA A 258 -6.44 -0.68 9.52
N HIS A 259 -7.37 0.23 9.23
CA HIS A 259 -8.77 0.01 9.57
C HIS A 259 -9.36 -1.17 8.79
N LEU A 260 -10.08 -2.07 9.49
CA LEU A 260 -10.58 -3.29 8.84
C LEU A 260 -11.85 -3.03 8.02
N VAL A 261 -11.83 -3.53 6.79
CA VAL A 261 -12.94 -3.55 5.83
C VAL A 261 -13.31 -5.00 5.52
N PHE A 262 -14.59 -5.26 5.27
CA PHE A 262 -15.02 -6.60 4.85
C PHE A 262 -14.89 -6.81 3.34
N GLU A 263 -13.97 -7.69 2.95
CA GLU A 263 -13.71 -8.13 1.58
C GLU A 263 -14.55 -9.37 1.27
N PHE A 264 -15.28 -9.36 0.15
CA PHE A 264 -16.04 -10.50 -0.35
C PHE A 264 -15.13 -11.45 -1.14
N ARG A 265 -15.18 -12.76 -0.81
CA ARG A 265 -14.40 -13.80 -1.49
C ARG A 265 -15.30 -14.92 -2.03
N PRO A 266 -15.62 -14.90 -3.35
CA PRO A 266 -16.52 -15.88 -3.95
C PRO A 266 -15.96 -17.32 -3.94
N LEU A 267 -14.64 -17.48 -3.90
CA LEU A 267 -13.98 -18.80 -3.87
C LEU A 267 -14.19 -19.54 -2.53
N SER A 268 -14.28 -18.81 -1.41
CA SER A 268 -14.47 -19.40 -0.08
C SER A 268 -15.86 -20.04 0.10
N ALA A 269 -16.87 -19.52 -0.60
CA ALA A 269 -18.24 -20.04 -0.58
C ALA A 269 -18.34 -21.50 -1.08
N LYS A 270 -17.45 -21.90 -2.00
CA LYS A 270 -17.40 -23.27 -2.53
C LYS A 270 -16.74 -24.27 -1.57
N LEU A 271 -16.00 -23.79 -0.58
CA LEU A 271 -15.29 -24.60 0.42
C LEU A 271 -15.99 -24.60 1.78
N GLY A 272 -17.24 -24.11 1.88
CA GLY A 272 -17.99 -24.06 3.13
C GLY A 272 -17.50 -23.01 4.14
N GLY A 273 -16.64 -22.08 3.72
CA GLY A 273 -16.18 -20.96 4.55
C GLY A 273 -17.10 -19.73 4.44
N ASN A 274 -16.91 -18.77 5.36
CA ASN A 274 -17.58 -17.47 5.27
C ASN A 274 -17.30 -16.81 3.90
N THR A 275 -18.34 -16.23 3.30
CA THR A 275 -18.27 -15.60 1.98
C THR A 275 -17.52 -14.26 1.98
N PHE A 276 -17.08 -13.81 3.15
CA PHE A 276 -16.33 -12.59 3.37
C PHE A 276 -15.30 -12.76 4.50
N ARG A 277 -14.32 -11.87 4.54
CA ARG A 277 -13.31 -11.77 5.61
C ARG A 277 -12.98 -10.31 5.91
N SER A 278 -12.50 -10.02 7.12
CA SER A 278 -11.90 -8.73 7.43
C SER A 278 -10.46 -8.63 6.92
N VAL A 279 -10.12 -7.50 6.32
CA VAL A 279 -8.76 -7.17 5.84
C VAL A 279 -8.45 -5.70 6.13
N HIS A 280 -7.18 -5.34 6.24
CA HIS A 280 -6.80 -3.94 6.43
C HIS A 280 -7.07 -3.13 5.16
N ALA A 281 -7.44 -1.85 5.32
CA ALA A 281 -7.66 -0.95 4.19
C ALA A 281 -6.44 -0.86 3.27
N SER A 282 -5.22 -0.95 3.81
CA SER A 282 -3.97 -0.98 3.05
C SER A 282 -3.81 -2.20 2.15
N GLN A 283 -4.53 -3.28 2.41
CA GLN A 283 -4.49 -4.51 1.61
C GLN A 283 -5.51 -4.52 0.47
N ILE A 284 -6.51 -3.61 0.50
CA ILE A 284 -7.53 -3.50 -0.55
C ILE A 284 -6.91 -2.91 -1.82
N LYS A 285 -7.19 -3.54 -2.96
CA LYS A 285 -6.68 -3.14 -4.28
C LYS A 285 -7.83 -2.98 -5.30
N PRO A 286 -7.64 -2.17 -6.35
CA PRO A 286 -8.55 -2.16 -7.48
C PRO A 286 -8.75 -3.57 -8.04
N GLY A 287 -10.01 -3.96 -8.24
CA GLY A 287 -10.39 -5.32 -8.62
C GLY A 287 -10.97 -6.17 -7.50
N ASP A 288 -10.68 -5.85 -6.24
CA ASP A 288 -11.28 -6.51 -5.08
C ASP A 288 -12.76 -6.15 -4.94
N TYR A 289 -13.49 -6.91 -4.12
CA TYR A 289 -14.89 -6.65 -3.82
C TYR A 289 -15.06 -6.38 -2.34
N ILE A 290 -15.69 -5.26 -2.01
CA ILE A 290 -15.99 -4.89 -0.62
C ILE A 290 -17.50 -4.91 -0.39
N LEU A 291 -17.91 -5.14 0.87
CA LEU A 291 -19.31 -5.21 1.25
C LEU A 291 -19.87 -3.82 1.57
N VAL A 292 -20.90 -3.41 0.84
CA VAL A 292 -21.57 -2.11 0.98
C VAL A 292 -23.03 -2.25 1.36
N HIS A 293 -23.60 -1.18 1.91
CA HIS A 293 -25.04 -1.05 2.11
C HIS A 293 -25.67 -0.28 0.94
N VAL A 294 -26.63 -0.93 0.27
CA VAL A 294 -27.50 -0.27 -0.70
C VAL A 294 -28.93 -0.31 -0.15
N PRO A 295 -29.64 0.83 -0.05
CA PRO A 295 -30.95 0.90 0.62
C PRO A 295 -32.02 -0.07 0.10
N THR A 296 -31.94 -0.47 -1.18
CA THR A 296 -32.88 -1.40 -1.80
C THR A 296 -32.69 -2.86 -1.37
N TYR A 297 -31.64 -3.17 -0.62
CA TYR A 297 -31.31 -4.54 -0.21
C TYR A 297 -31.21 -4.65 1.31
N HIS A 298 -31.69 -5.79 1.84
CA HIS A 298 -31.70 -6.08 3.27
C HIS A 298 -30.37 -6.66 3.79
N ALA A 299 -29.44 -6.97 2.89
CA ALA A 299 -28.15 -7.59 3.18
C ALA A 299 -27.00 -6.80 2.53
N PRO A 300 -25.76 -6.93 3.03
CA PRO A 300 -24.61 -6.31 2.41
C PRO A 300 -24.39 -6.86 0.99
N ILE A 301 -23.94 -6.01 0.09
CA ILE A 301 -23.70 -6.39 -1.31
C ILE A 301 -22.25 -6.15 -1.66
N ALA A 302 -21.66 -7.09 -2.37
CA ALA A 302 -20.34 -6.91 -2.95
C ALA A 302 -20.37 -5.83 -4.04
N ARG A 303 -19.42 -4.89 -3.97
CA ARG A 303 -19.13 -3.91 -5.03
C ARG A 303 -17.66 -3.94 -5.36
N LYS A 304 -17.36 -3.85 -6.65
CA LYS A 304 -15.99 -3.85 -7.13
C LYS A 304 -15.30 -2.53 -6.76
N VAL A 305 -14.09 -2.63 -6.24
CA VAL A 305 -13.19 -1.51 -6.00
C VAL A 305 -12.57 -1.06 -7.32
N MET A 306 -12.74 0.22 -7.65
CA MET A 306 -12.25 0.81 -8.89
C MET A 306 -10.93 1.56 -8.67
N SER A 307 -10.76 2.19 -7.50
CA SER A 307 -9.55 2.93 -7.18
C SER A 307 -9.33 3.02 -5.67
N VAL A 308 -8.07 3.05 -5.27
CA VAL A 308 -7.65 3.39 -3.91
C VAL A 308 -6.73 4.60 -4.02
N SER A 309 -7.03 5.64 -3.26
CA SER A 309 -6.24 6.88 -3.23
C SER A 309 -5.94 7.27 -1.79
N THR A 310 -4.94 8.11 -1.57
CA THR A 310 -4.63 8.63 -0.24
C THR A 310 -4.72 10.14 -0.24
N ALA A 311 -5.21 10.70 0.85
CA ALA A 311 -5.25 12.14 1.02
C ALA A 311 -5.19 12.52 2.49
N GLU A 312 -4.63 13.69 2.75
CA GLU A 312 -4.60 14.24 4.09
C GLU A 312 -6.01 14.71 4.51
N ARG A 313 -6.41 14.36 5.73
CA ARG A 313 -7.70 14.75 6.32
C ARG A 313 -7.52 15.08 7.80
N PHE A 314 -8.53 15.74 8.35
CA PHE A 314 -8.61 16.10 9.76
C PHE A 314 -9.50 15.12 10.53
N GLY A 315 -9.22 15.01 11.83
CA GLY A 315 -9.89 14.12 12.77
C GLY A 315 -9.29 12.74 12.79
N ALA A 316 -9.40 12.07 13.93
CA ALA A 316 -9.20 10.64 14.10
C ALA A 316 -10.24 10.15 15.11
N PHE A 317 -11.22 9.38 14.64
CA PHE A 317 -12.33 8.89 15.45
C PHE A 317 -12.45 7.38 15.34
N ALA A 318 -12.48 6.69 16.48
CA ALA A 318 -12.52 5.23 16.58
C ALA A 318 -13.72 4.74 17.41
N PRO A 319 -14.97 4.97 16.97
CA PRO A 319 -16.14 4.49 17.70
C PRO A 319 -16.19 2.96 17.75
N VAL A 320 -16.71 2.44 18.86
CA VAL A 320 -17.02 1.01 19.04
C VAL A 320 -18.49 0.87 19.30
N THR A 321 -19.14 0.00 18.54
CA THR A 321 -20.55 -0.36 18.74
C THR A 321 -20.70 -1.65 19.52
N GLN A 322 -21.90 -1.93 20.03
CA GLN A 322 -22.21 -3.20 20.67
C GLN A 322 -21.99 -4.40 19.72
N GLU A 323 -22.34 -4.21 18.44
CA GLU A 323 -22.16 -5.21 17.38
C GLU A 323 -20.70 -5.37 16.96
N GLY A 324 -19.83 -4.40 17.27
CA GLY A 324 -18.43 -4.39 16.81
C GLY A 324 -18.25 -3.97 15.36
N THR A 325 -19.33 -3.68 14.63
CA THR A 325 -19.31 -3.25 13.22
C THR A 325 -20.12 -1.96 13.02
N MET A 326 -19.87 -1.29 11.88
CA MET A 326 -20.56 -0.07 11.48
C MET A 326 -20.75 0.00 9.96
N ILE A 327 -21.69 0.82 9.50
CA ILE A 327 -21.71 1.31 8.13
C ILE A 327 -21.18 2.74 8.11
N VAL A 328 -20.01 2.94 7.48
CA VAL A 328 -19.36 4.24 7.34
C VAL A 328 -19.23 4.58 5.87
N ASP A 329 -19.65 5.78 5.48
CA ASP A 329 -19.72 6.23 4.08
C ASP A 329 -20.46 5.25 3.14
N GLY A 330 -21.36 4.43 3.69
CA GLY A 330 -22.11 3.41 2.94
C GLY A 330 -21.42 2.05 2.83
N VAL A 331 -20.24 1.86 3.42
CA VAL A 331 -19.49 0.59 3.40
C VAL A 331 -19.53 -0.07 4.78
N TRP A 332 -19.64 -1.40 4.80
CA TRP A 332 -19.61 -2.18 6.04
C TRP A 332 -18.17 -2.37 6.50
N VAL A 333 -17.91 -1.96 7.75
CA VAL A 333 -16.57 -1.92 8.34
C VAL A 333 -16.58 -2.43 9.77
N SER A 334 -15.42 -2.90 10.22
CA SER A 334 -15.18 -3.24 11.62
C SER A 334 -15.02 -1.97 12.47
N CYS A 335 -15.23 -2.06 13.79
CA CYS A 335 -14.79 -1.04 14.74
C CYS A 335 -13.30 -1.18 15.13
N TYR A 336 -12.60 -2.19 14.62
CA TYR A 336 -11.25 -2.58 15.04
C TYR A 336 -10.24 -2.50 13.88
N ALA A 337 -8.95 -2.31 14.21
CA ALA A 337 -7.84 -2.26 13.25
C ALA A 337 -6.58 -3.02 13.67
N ASP A 338 -6.40 -3.36 14.95
CA ASP A 338 -5.10 -3.93 15.41
C ASP A 338 -5.01 -5.45 15.20
N ILE A 339 -6.13 -6.17 15.24
CA ILE A 339 -6.17 -7.63 15.03
C ILE A 339 -6.93 -7.87 13.73
N VAL A 340 -6.32 -8.57 12.77
CA VAL A 340 -6.86 -8.81 11.42
C VAL A 340 -8.22 -9.51 11.46
N ASP A 341 -8.38 -10.42 12.41
CA ASP A 341 -9.59 -11.22 12.63
C ASP A 341 -10.60 -10.41 13.46
N HIS A 342 -11.66 -9.94 12.80
CA HIS A 342 -12.72 -9.16 13.42
C HIS A 342 -13.40 -9.92 14.57
N ASP A 343 -13.72 -11.20 14.40
CA ASP A 343 -14.45 -11.98 15.42
C ASP A 343 -13.59 -12.18 16.68
N LEU A 344 -12.29 -12.42 16.47
CA LEU A 344 -11.34 -12.49 17.57
C LEU A 344 -11.20 -11.14 18.29
N ALA A 345 -11.06 -10.05 17.53
CA ALA A 345 -10.99 -8.70 18.08
C ALA A 345 -12.24 -8.37 18.91
N ASP A 346 -13.42 -8.69 18.38
CA ASP A 346 -14.70 -8.42 19.03
C ASP A 346 -14.90 -9.25 20.31
N SER A 347 -14.48 -10.52 20.28
CA SER A 347 -14.50 -11.40 21.44
C SER A 347 -13.63 -10.87 22.57
N LEU A 348 -12.41 -10.41 22.27
CA LEU A 348 -11.51 -9.80 23.25
C LEU A 348 -12.06 -8.50 23.83
N MET A 349 -12.86 -7.76 23.04
CA MET A 349 -13.50 -6.53 23.46
C MET A 349 -14.81 -6.75 24.24
N SER A 350 -15.39 -7.95 24.21
CA SER A 350 -16.69 -8.24 24.80
C SER A 350 -16.81 -7.96 26.30
N PRO A 351 -15.84 -8.32 27.17
CA PRO A 351 -15.90 -7.96 28.59
C PRO A 351 -15.96 -6.44 28.79
N LEU A 352 -15.18 -5.71 28.01
CA LEU A 352 -15.13 -4.25 28.06
C LEU A 352 -16.45 -3.65 27.57
N LYS A 353 -16.99 -4.10 26.44
CA LYS A 353 -18.30 -3.68 25.91
C LYS A 353 -19.42 -3.90 26.95
N SER A 354 -19.43 -5.06 27.61
CA SER A 354 -20.42 -5.40 28.64
C SER A 354 -20.34 -4.46 29.85
N PHE A 355 -19.13 -4.17 30.32
CA PHE A 355 -18.91 -3.23 31.42
C PHE A 355 -19.34 -1.80 31.07
N TYR A 356 -19.07 -1.34 29.84
CA TYR A 356 -19.49 -0.02 29.36
C TYR A 356 -21.02 0.11 29.25
N ASN A 357 -21.72 -0.95 28.87
CA ASN A 357 -23.18 -0.95 28.87
C ASN A 357 -23.78 -0.81 30.27
N MET A 358 -23.14 -1.41 31.28
CA MET A 358 -23.63 -1.41 32.66
C MET A 358 -23.34 -0.10 33.40
N ALA A 359 -22.25 0.59 33.07
CA ALA A 359 -21.83 1.80 33.76
C ALA A 359 -21.28 2.89 32.80
N PRO A 360 -22.10 3.41 31.87
CA PRO A 360 -21.65 4.35 30.83
C PRO A 360 -21.11 5.68 31.40
N GLN A 361 -21.50 6.05 32.62
CA GLN A 361 -21.09 7.30 33.27
C GLN A 361 -19.79 7.19 34.09
N THR A 362 -19.34 5.99 34.48
CA THR A 362 -18.24 5.82 35.46
C THR A 362 -16.84 5.83 34.84
N LEU A 363 -16.71 5.78 33.51
CA LEU A 363 -15.43 5.57 32.83
C LEU A 363 -14.93 6.75 31.97
N GLY A 364 -15.64 7.89 32.05
CA GLY A 364 -15.24 9.14 31.42
C GLY A 364 -15.71 9.23 29.96
N ALA A 365 -16.40 10.32 29.64
CA ALA A 365 -17.10 10.56 28.37
C ALA A 365 -16.21 10.69 27.10
N ARG A 366 -14.94 10.25 27.12
CA ARG A 366 -13.97 10.50 26.03
C ARG A 366 -12.91 9.40 25.78
N GLY A 367 -13.08 8.17 26.28
CA GLY A 367 -12.24 7.02 25.85
C GLY A 367 -10.74 7.03 26.24
N LEU A 368 -10.23 8.11 26.85
CA LEU A 368 -8.81 8.31 27.20
C LEU A 368 -8.18 7.17 28.05
N ASN A 369 -8.97 6.49 28.87
CA ASN A 369 -8.48 5.39 29.71
C ASN A 369 -8.43 4.03 28.98
N VAL A 370 -9.19 3.89 27.88
CA VAL A 370 -9.30 2.64 27.10
C VAL A 370 -8.08 2.41 26.23
N HIS A 371 -7.61 3.45 25.53
CA HIS A 371 -6.39 3.37 24.73
C HIS A 371 -5.19 2.87 25.56
N ARG A 372 -5.10 3.33 26.83
CA ARG A 372 -4.06 2.89 27.77
C ARG A 372 -4.22 1.42 28.17
N TYR A 373 -5.44 0.97 28.50
CA TYR A 373 -5.72 -0.43 28.83
C TYR A 373 -5.44 -1.38 27.66
N LEU A 374 -5.89 -1.03 26.45
CA LEU A 374 -5.65 -1.85 25.25
C LEU A 374 -4.17 -1.98 24.92
N LYS A 375 -3.43 -0.87 25.01
CA LYS A 375 -2.00 -0.82 24.69
C LYS A 375 -1.12 -1.48 25.76
N GLN A 376 -1.47 -1.34 27.04
CA GLN A 376 -0.65 -1.83 28.16
C GLN A 376 -1.02 -3.23 28.63
N VAL A 377 -2.26 -3.68 28.42
CA VAL A 377 -2.76 -4.96 28.94
C VAL A 377 -3.09 -5.92 27.81
N LEU A 378 -3.99 -5.57 26.89
CA LEU A 378 -4.42 -6.51 25.85
C LEU A 378 -3.36 -6.79 24.79
N ARG A 379 -2.60 -5.79 24.33
CA ARG A 379 -1.57 -6.00 23.31
C ARG A 379 -0.44 -6.93 23.80
N PRO A 380 0.16 -6.76 24.99
CA PRO A 380 1.19 -7.69 25.48
C PRO A 380 0.67 -9.10 25.75
N ILE A 381 -0.55 -9.23 26.25
CA ILE A 381 -1.20 -10.52 26.51
C ILE A 381 -1.54 -11.22 25.19
N GLY A 382 -2.16 -10.50 24.25
CA GLY A 382 -2.53 -11.00 22.94
C GLY A 382 -1.30 -11.41 22.11
N LEU A 383 -0.22 -10.63 22.14
CA LEU A 383 1.04 -11.01 21.48
C LEU A 383 1.66 -12.29 22.05
N ARG A 384 1.47 -12.56 23.36
CA ARG A 384 1.96 -13.79 24.01
C ARG A 384 1.09 -15.00 23.73
N ILE A 385 -0.21 -14.81 23.54
CA ILE A 385 -1.18 -15.91 23.37
C ILE A 385 -1.43 -16.24 21.90
N LEU A 386 -1.47 -15.23 21.02
CA LEU A 386 -1.97 -15.34 19.64
C LEU A 386 -0.89 -15.15 18.57
N GLY A 387 0.35 -14.85 18.96
CA GLY A 387 1.44 -14.56 18.03
C GLY A 387 1.39 -13.14 17.44
N LYS A 388 2.49 -12.72 16.79
CA LYS A 388 2.62 -11.38 16.20
C LYS A 388 1.87 -11.25 14.87
N GLU A 389 1.77 -12.34 14.14
CA GLU A 389 1.16 -12.47 12.81
C GLU A 389 -0.34 -12.14 12.78
N LYS A 390 -1.02 -12.17 13.93
CA LYS A 390 -2.43 -11.78 14.05
C LYS A 390 -2.66 -10.29 14.22
N PHE A 391 -1.60 -9.52 14.47
CA PHE A 391 -1.65 -8.08 14.68
C PHE A 391 -1.21 -7.31 13.43
N TYR A 392 -1.72 -6.09 13.27
CA TYR A 392 -1.27 -5.21 12.20
C TYR A 392 0.23 -4.92 12.35
N GLN A 393 1.00 -5.35 11.35
CA GLN A 393 2.46 -5.15 11.28
C GLN A 393 2.84 -3.99 10.35
N GLY A 394 1.87 -3.17 9.92
CA GLY A 394 2.06 -2.21 8.83
C GLY A 394 1.78 -2.83 7.45
N PRO A 395 1.84 -2.02 6.38
CA PRO A 395 1.55 -2.45 5.01
C PRO A 395 2.46 -3.56 4.45
N GLU A 396 3.55 -3.92 5.15
CA GLU A 396 4.52 -4.97 4.78
C GLU A 396 4.31 -6.30 5.53
N GLY A 397 3.26 -6.43 6.34
CA GLY A 397 3.10 -7.50 7.33
C GLY A 397 2.74 -8.92 6.86
N GLU A 398 2.55 -9.16 5.57
CA GLU A 398 1.91 -10.41 5.07
C GLU A 398 2.80 -11.22 4.11
N GLU A 399 4.12 -11.26 4.34
CA GLU A 399 5.03 -12.18 3.63
C GLU A 399 5.47 -13.42 4.46
N THR A 400 4.98 -13.60 5.68
CA THR A 400 5.36 -14.75 6.52
C THR A 400 4.16 -15.52 7.09
N ALA A 401 3.31 -16.05 6.21
CA ALA A 401 2.35 -17.11 6.57
C ALA A 401 2.04 -17.96 5.33
N GLY A 402 3.00 -18.79 4.93
CA GLY A 402 2.83 -19.63 3.74
C GLY A 402 4.03 -20.52 3.38
N LYS A 403 4.82 -20.97 4.34
CA LYS A 403 5.64 -22.18 4.22
C LYS A 403 5.54 -22.95 5.53
N ASP A 404 5.38 -24.26 5.40
CA ASP A 404 5.03 -25.26 6.40
C ASP A 404 3.61 -25.19 6.98
N ASN A 405 2.72 -25.96 6.36
CA ASN A 405 1.91 -26.90 7.14
C ASN A 405 2.04 -28.28 6.51
N THR A 406 2.87 -29.07 7.17
CA THR A 406 3.04 -30.51 7.02
C THR A 406 1.67 -31.19 6.97
N ILE A 407 1.47 -31.97 5.91
CA ILE A 407 0.40 -32.96 5.81
C ILE A 407 0.47 -33.85 7.06
N THR A 408 -0.53 -33.75 7.93
CA THR A 408 -0.83 -34.81 8.90
C THR A 408 -2.25 -35.29 8.66
N SER A 409 -2.31 -36.29 7.79
CA SER A 409 -3.41 -37.24 7.68
C SER A 409 -3.65 -37.87 9.05
N VAL A 410 -4.86 -37.72 9.58
CA VAL A 410 -5.41 -38.61 10.61
C VAL A 410 -6.81 -39.01 10.19
N TYR A 411 -6.90 -39.91 9.21
CA TYR A 411 -7.96 -40.91 9.16
C TYR A 411 -7.31 -42.27 8.96
N HIS A 412 -7.24 -43.01 10.06
CA HIS A 412 -7.18 -44.46 10.09
C HIS A 412 -8.08 -44.86 11.26
N GLN A 413 -9.29 -45.37 10.97
CA GLN A 413 -9.52 -46.81 10.99
C GLN A 413 -11.02 -47.17 10.92
N ASN A 414 -11.26 -48.21 10.13
CA ASN A 414 -12.23 -49.30 10.31
C ASN A 414 -13.55 -49.27 9.52
N ILE A 415 -13.61 -50.31 8.66
CA ILE A 415 -14.70 -50.97 7.94
C ILE A 415 -14.95 -50.43 6.53
#